data_AF-A0A6J8EGC4-F1
#
_entry.id   AF-A0A6J8EGC4-F1
#
_cell.length_a   1.000
_cell.length_b   1.000
_cell.length_c   1.000
_cell.angle_alpha   90.00
_cell.angle_beta   90.00
_cell.angle_gamma   90.00
#
_symmetry.space_group_name_H-M   'P 1'
#
loop_
_entity.id
_entity.type
_entity.pdbx_description
1 polymer ?
#
loop_
_entity_poly.entity_id
_entity_poly.type
_entity_poly.pdbx_seq_one_letter_code
_entity_poly.pdbx_strand_id
1 'polypeptide(L)'
;MAIIDRNHYAVQGLKNGTVGIRNTSYHTDDLQSEAIEQEFRREMNYFDINITKEEVPKLSSDFKEFILSCRYEGELCNASFFVPFYDPYYGQCYRFPSQPLVAKHVGHLFAFQLFLNVNQNDYIPYVSDDPGIILSIHESGYKPYLQSNGFAVSPGFKTDISLFQKRIERKKEVFGSKDLCDDSGQYTNIQTCFELCIEEIVEKSCNCSPTLSNVNLGLSICDEIEEVQCMAEAKKGIDNCSCKDPCSEIQYATFRSITRWPGKSYVRVLEAILKQRGVAYQDIRESLLFINIYFSSLQEELTEEELAYTVENFWSDIGGSLGLWVGMSVISLGEILELGILILRFIKKRSVRLITTETKRAAAEDKLNDGLNQIIKGFNVMNDEKQEGRSEFNDGLNKIINSLNILTAEQQSRDNDQNGNYSDSIAKNVQPEQYNVYADNML
;
A
#
# COMPACT_ATOMS: atom_id res chain seq x y z
N MET A 1 17.51 -11.91 12.15
CA MET A 1 18.14 -13.18 11.70
C MET A 1 17.82 -14.24 12.71
N ALA A 2 17.31 -15.40 12.29
CA ALA A 2 17.13 -16.57 13.13
C ALA A 2 17.95 -17.75 12.63
N ILE A 3 18.55 -18.47 13.58
CA ILE A 3 19.49 -19.56 13.35
C ILE A 3 19.06 -20.73 14.21
N ILE A 4 18.94 -21.89 13.59
CA ILE A 4 18.64 -23.13 14.28
C ILE A 4 19.57 -24.22 13.81
N ASP A 5 20.14 -24.95 14.77
CA ASP A 5 20.67 -26.29 14.54
C ASP A 5 19.53 -27.23 14.12
N ARG A 6 19.66 -27.98 13.04
CA ARG A 6 18.59 -28.89 12.57
C ARG A 6 18.35 -30.12 13.48
N ASN A 7 18.81 -30.03 14.73
CA ASN A 7 18.57 -30.96 15.82
C ASN A 7 17.11 -30.90 16.26
N HIS A 8 16.31 -31.76 15.64
CA HIS A 8 15.08 -32.23 16.22
C HIS A 8 15.46 -33.06 17.46
N TYR A 9 15.23 -32.48 18.65
CA TYR A 9 15.42 -33.07 19.98
C TYR A 9 16.81 -33.68 20.29
N ALA A 10 17.69 -32.91 20.93
CA ALA A 10 18.92 -33.48 21.48
C ALA A 10 18.61 -34.37 22.71
N VAL A 11 18.64 -35.69 22.49
CA VAL A 11 19.28 -36.80 23.22
C VAL A 11 19.29 -36.86 24.77
N GLN A 12 19.16 -35.77 25.54
CA GLN A 12 19.25 -35.84 27.01
C GLN A 12 18.08 -36.61 27.66
N GLY A 13 16.89 -36.62 27.05
CA GLY A 13 15.75 -37.43 27.50
C GLY A 13 15.91 -38.93 27.24
N LEU A 14 16.56 -39.30 26.13
CA LEU A 14 16.87 -40.69 25.77
C LEU A 14 18.06 -41.23 26.59
N LYS A 15 19.05 -40.40 26.91
CA LYS A 15 20.17 -40.78 27.80
C LYS A 15 19.74 -40.96 29.27
N ASN A 16 18.72 -40.23 29.73
CA ASN A 16 18.22 -40.32 31.11
C ASN A 16 17.02 -41.28 31.28
N GLY A 17 16.60 -41.98 30.23
CA GLY A 17 15.55 -43.01 30.31
C GLY A 17 14.14 -42.48 30.60
N THR A 18 13.88 -41.18 30.38
CA THR A 18 12.56 -40.58 30.55
C THR A 18 11.66 -40.71 29.32
N VAL A 19 12.23 -41.05 28.15
CA VAL A 19 11.49 -41.33 26.92
C VAL A 19 11.70 -42.80 26.55
N GLY A 20 10.64 -43.60 26.61
CA GLY A 20 10.68 -45.03 26.29
C GLY A 20 10.46 -45.30 24.82
N ILE A 21 11.49 -45.75 24.10
CA ILE A 21 11.33 -46.38 22.78
C ILE A 21 10.92 -47.84 23.03
N ARG A 22 9.74 -48.26 22.56
CA ARG A 22 9.42 -49.70 22.51
C ARG A 22 10.36 -50.33 21.49
N ASN A 23 11.25 -51.21 21.96
CA ASN A 23 12.10 -52.04 21.10
C ASN A 23 11.25 -52.84 20.10
N THR A 24 11.21 -52.41 18.85
CA THR A 24 10.84 -53.26 17.72
C THR A 24 12.14 -53.72 17.06
N SER A 25 12.52 -54.97 17.35
CA SER A 25 13.63 -55.63 16.65
C SER A 25 13.18 -56.00 15.24
N TYR A 26 13.65 -55.29 14.22
CA TYR A 26 13.43 -55.68 12.83
C TYR A 26 14.60 -56.56 12.36
N HIS A 27 14.32 -57.83 12.12
CA HIS A 27 15.25 -58.73 11.42
C HIS A 27 15.30 -58.33 9.95
N THR A 28 16.48 -57.99 9.46
CA THR A 28 16.74 -57.64 8.06
C THR A 28 16.89 -58.90 7.23
N ASP A 29 15.79 -59.40 6.68
CA ASP A 29 15.82 -60.29 5.52
C ASP A 29 14.83 -59.73 4.48
N ASP A 30 15.40 -59.17 3.41
CA ASP A 30 14.82 -58.89 2.10
C ASP A 30 13.32 -58.54 2.03
N LEU A 31 12.96 -57.25 2.19
CA LEU A 31 11.79 -56.58 1.59
C LEU A 31 11.83 -55.05 1.80
N GLN A 32 11.99 -54.31 0.69
CA GLN A 32 11.76 -52.87 0.43
C GLN A 32 12.14 -51.84 1.53
N SER A 33 13.37 -51.30 1.42
CA SER A 33 13.86 -50.16 2.20
C SER A 33 12.97 -48.91 2.11
N GLU A 34 12.33 -48.66 0.96
CA GLU A 34 11.41 -47.51 0.79
C GLU A 34 10.09 -47.67 1.57
N ALA A 35 9.56 -48.89 1.68
CA ALA A 35 8.33 -49.14 2.43
C ALA A 35 8.56 -49.00 3.93
N ILE A 36 9.70 -49.47 4.43
CA ILE A 36 10.12 -49.28 5.83
C ILE A 36 10.39 -47.80 6.11
N GLU A 37 11.05 -47.08 5.19
CA GLU A 37 11.27 -45.63 5.34
C GLU A 37 9.94 -44.85 5.34
N GLN A 38 8.98 -45.20 4.48
CA GLN A 38 7.67 -44.56 4.43
C GLN A 38 6.81 -44.88 5.66
N GLU A 39 6.82 -46.14 6.14
CA GLU A 39 6.11 -46.54 7.36
C GLU A 39 6.75 -45.88 8.60
N PHE A 40 8.08 -45.80 8.65
CA PHE A 40 8.81 -45.13 9.73
C PHE A 40 8.63 -43.60 9.72
N ARG A 41 8.64 -42.95 8.55
CA ARG A 41 8.29 -41.53 8.41
C ARG A 41 6.83 -41.28 8.78
N ARG A 42 5.92 -42.20 8.47
CA ARG A 42 4.51 -42.13 8.85
C ARG A 42 4.32 -42.27 10.36
N GLU A 43 5.06 -43.16 11.01
CA GLU A 43 5.07 -43.32 12.48
C GLU A 43 5.80 -42.17 13.19
N MET A 44 6.82 -41.55 12.58
CA MET A 44 7.58 -40.42 13.15
C MET A 44 6.95 -39.06 12.91
N ASN A 45 6.22 -38.85 11.81
CA ASN A 45 5.30 -37.71 11.66
C ASN A 45 4.20 -37.73 12.74
N TYR A 46 4.01 -38.87 13.41
CA TYR A 46 3.10 -39.10 14.52
C TYR A 46 3.80 -39.18 15.88
N PHE A 47 5.13 -39.07 15.95
CA PHE A 47 5.83 -38.92 17.22
C PHE A 47 5.70 -37.46 17.67
N ASP A 48 4.52 -37.10 18.12
CA ASP A 48 4.31 -35.96 18.99
C ASP A 48 5.07 -36.24 20.27
N ILE A 49 6.35 -35.86 20.32
CA ILE A 49 7.04 -35.83 21.59
C ILE A 49 6.38 -34.69 22.35
N ASN A 50 5.53 -35.07 23.31
CA ASN A 50 4.86 -34.19 24.25
C ASN A 50 5.91 -33.51 25.15
N ILE A 51 6.66 -32.57 24.58
CA ILE A 51 7.72 -31.82 25.21
C ILE A 51 7.18 -30.43 25.45
N THR A 52 7.10 -30.06 26.72
CA THR A 52 6.69 -28.72 27.10
C THR A 52 7.75 -27.69 26.70
N LYS A 53 7.34 -26.43 26.43
CA LYS A 53 8.27 -25.32 26.15
C LYS A 53 9.35 -25.13 27.24
N GLU A 54 9.11 -25.63 28.45
CA GLU A 54 10.04 -25.59 29.59
C GLU A 54 11.08 -26.73 29.59
N GLU A 55 10.81 -27.81 28.87
CA GLU A 55 11.70 -28.98 28.75
C GLU A 55 12.60 -28.89 27.53
N VAL A 56 12.18 -28.20 26.47
CA VAL A 56 12.98 -28.02 25.24
C VAL A 56 14.38 -27.46 25.51
N PRO A 57 14.58 -26.39 26.33
CA PRO A 57 15.92 -25.87 26.57
C PRO A 57 16.85 -26.86 27.29
N LYS A 58 16.29 -27.84 28.01
CA LYS A 58 17.04 -28.90 28.70
C LYS A 58 17.40 -30.05 27.76
N LEU A 59 16.63 -30.21 26.68
CA LEU A 59 16.77 -31.21 25.63
C LEU A 59 17.41 -30.64 24.36
N SER A 60 17.87 -29.39 24.38
CA SER A 60 18.56 -28.74 23.27
C SER A 60 20.05 -28.68 23.53
N SER A 61 20.84 -28.65 22.45
CA SER A 61 22.26 -28.30 22.50
C SER A 61 22.46 -26.98 23.24
N ASP A 62 23.48 -26.90 24.10
CA ASP A 62 23.81 -25.66 24.80
C ASP A 62 24.28 -24.60 23.80
N PHE A 63 23.99 -23.32 24.09
CA PHE A 63 24.37 -22.19 23.24
C PHE A 63 25.87 -22.20 22.93
N LYS A 64 26.71 -22.56 23.91
CA LYS A 64 28.17 -22.57 23.77
C LYS A 64 28.68 -23.78 22.97
N GLU A 65 27.91 -24.85 22.91
CA GLU A 65 28.23 -26.03 22.11
C GLU A 65 27.85 -25.80 20.65
N PHE A 66 26.72 -25.13 20.41
CA PHE A 66 26.25 -24.80 19.06
C PHE A 66 27.02 -23.61 18.44
N ILE A 67 27.14 -22.48 19.16
CA ILE A 67 27.82 -21.27 18.68
C ILE A 67 29.24 -21.18 19.27
N LEU A 68 30.22 -21.69 18.51
CA LEU A 68 31.62 -21.75 18.94
C LEU A 68 32.33 -20.40 18.92
N SER A 69 31.95 -19.51 18.00
CA SER A 69 32.49 -18.15 17.91
C SER A 69 31.53 -17.22 17.19
N CYS A 70 31.46 -15.98 17.67
CA CYS A 70 30.64 -14.92 17.11
C CYS A 70 31.49 -13.65 16.97
N ARG A 71 31.44 -13.00 15.80
CA ARG A 71 32.01 -11.66 15.59
C ARG A 71 31.05 -10.77 14.83
N TYR A 72 31.03 -9.48 15.17
CA TYR A 72 30.28 -8.46 14.44
C TYR A 72 31.12 -7.17 14.42
N GLU A 73 31.29 -6.55 13.25
CA GLU A 73 32.10 -5.32 13.10
C GLU A 73 33.53 -5.47 13.70
N GLY A 74 34.10 -6.67 13.61
CA GLY A 74 35.43 -7.01 14.14
C GLY A 74 35.49 -7.41 15.62
N GLU A 75 34.46 -7.07 16.39
CA GLU A 75 34.36 -7.31 17.84
C GLU A 75 33.75 -8.68 18.15
N LEU A 76 34.13 -9.28 19.28
CA LEU A 76 33.55 -10.54 19.75
C LEU A 76 32.14 -10.29 20.32
N CYS A 77 31.16 -11.05 19.84
CA CYS A 77 29.81 -11.09 20.44
C CYS A 77 29.67 -12.26 21.41
N ASN A 78 28.80 -12.07 22.40
CA ASN A 78 28.48 -13.07 23.43
C ASN A 78 27.00 -13.49 23.34
N ALA A 79 26.57 -14.39 24.23
CA ALA A 79 25.19 -14.88 24.26
C ALA A 79 24.12 -13.80 24.45
N SER A 80 24.45 -12.64 25.06
CA SER A 80 23.47 -11.57 25.29
C SER A 80 23.05 -10.83 24.01
N PHE A 81 23.80 -11.00 22.92
CA PHE A 81 23.44 -10.49 21.59
C PHE A 81 22.39 -11.36 20.89
N PHE A 82 22.03 -12.51 21.47
CA PHE A 82 21.06 -13.43 20.92
C PHE A 82 19.83 -13.50 21.80
N VAL A 83 18.67 -13.64 21.17
CA VAL A 83 17.40 -13.92 21.85
C VAL A 83 17.01 -15.35 21.53
N PRO A 84 16.97 -16.26 22.52
CA PRO A 84 16.47 -17.60 22.30
C PRO A 84 14.97 -17.55 22.02
N PHE A 85 14.50 -18.38 21.10
CA PHE A 85 13.07 -18.61 20.88
C PHE A 85 12.84 -20.07 20.50
N TYR A 86 11.60 -20.53 20.61
CA TYR A 86 11.21 -21.89 20.25
C TYR A 86 10.45 -21.89 18.91
N ASP A 87 10.86 -22.79 18.03
CA ASP A 87 10.16 -23.14 16.80
C ASP A 87 9.68 -24.60 16.94
N PRO A 88 8.38 -24.88 16.75
CA PRO A 88 7.83 -26.20 16.97
C PRO A 88 8.39 -27.28 16.04
N TYR A 89 8.89 -26.90 14.86
CA TYR A 89 9.43 -27.85 13.88
C TYR A 89 10.93 -28.07 14.06
N TYR A 90 11.65 -26.99 14.41
CA TYR A 90 13.10 -26.99 14.45
C TYR A 90 13.69 -26.95 15.87
N GLY A 91 12.86 -26.76 16.90
CA GLY A 91 13.28 -26.76 18.30
C GLY A 91 13.82 -25.42 18.80
N GLN A 92 14.99 -25.45 19.44
CA GLN A 92 15.59 -24.26 20.05
C GLN A 92 16.31 -23.40 18.99
N CYS A 93 15.99 -22.12 19.01
CA CYS A 93 16.44 -21.16 18.01
C CYS A 93 17.14 -19.98 18.64
N TYR A 94 17.97 -19.29 17.86
CA TYR A 94 18.63 -18.06 18.29
C TYR A 94 18.42 -16.94 17.28
N ARG A 95 17.90 -15.81 17.76
CA ARG A 95 17.69 -14.60 16.96
C ARG A 95 18.78 -13.57 17.25
N PHE A 96 19.44 -13.08 16.20
CA PHE A 96 20.39 -11.97 16.24
C PHE A 96 19.89 -10.80 15.37
N PRO A 97 20.11 -9.55 15.78
CA PRO A 97 20.60 -9.12 17.09
C PRO A 97 19.48 -9.03 18.15
N SER A 98 19.84 -9.06 19.44
CA SER A 98 18.89 -8.90 20.55
C SER A 98 18.34 -7.48 20.69
N GLN A 99 19.11 -6.49 20.24
CA GLN A 99 18.73 -5.09 20.15
C GLN A 99 19.03 -4.57 18.74
N PRO A 100 18.32 -3.54 18.24
CA PRO A 100 18.59 -2.97 16.92
C PRO A 100 20.05 -2.52 16.80
N LEU A 101 20.77 -3.10 15.83
CA LEU A 101 22.13 -2.71 15.48
C LEU A 101 22.12 -2.03 14.12
N VAL A 102 22.93 -0.98 13.98
CA VAL A 102 23.15 -0.28 12.72
C VAL A 102 24.52 -0.70 12.18
N ALA A 103 24.54 -1.25 10.96
CA ALA A 103 25.78 -1.53 10.25
C ALA A 103 26.43 -0.22 9.80
N LYS A 104 27.71 -0.04 10.12
CA LYS A 104 28.45 1.20 9.79
C LYS A 104 29.34 1.03 8.58
N HIS A 105 29.72 -0.22 8.28
CA HIS A 105 30.65 -0.54 7.22
C HIS A 105 30.13 -1.68 6.36
N VAL A 106 30.67 -1.77 5.14
CA VAL A 106 30.33 -2.80 4.15
C VAL A 106 31.47 -3.80 3.98
N GLY A 107 31.10 -4.99 3.51
CA GLY A 107 32.06 -6.03 3.14
C GLY A 107 32.44 -7.00 4.27
N HIS A 108 33.22 -8.00 3.89
CA HIS A 108 33.47 -9.19 4.71
C HIS A 108 34.20 -8.95 6.03
N LEU A 109 35.00 -7.88 6.13
CA LEU A 109 35.78 -7.57 7.35
C LEU A 109 34.88 -7.18 8.52
N PHE A 110 33.75 -6.53 8.22
CA PHE A 110 32.77 -6.05 9.19
C PHE A 110 31.55 -6.96 9.29
N ALA A 111 31.62 -8.13 8.64
CA ALA A 111 30.56 -9.12 8.62
C ALA A 111 30.17 -9.56 10.03
N PHE A 112 28.90 -9.94 10.17
CA PHE A 112 28.48 -10.88 11.19
C PHE A 112 29.02 -12.27 10.86
N GLN A 113 30.00 -12.73 11.63
CA GLN A 113 30.70 -13.99 11.43
C GLN A 113 30.29 -14.98 12.50
N LEU A 114 29.85 -16.15 12.08
CA LEU A 114 29.50 -17.25 12.95
C LEU A 114 30.30 -18.48 12.62
N PHE A 115 30.82 -19.09 13.67
CA PHE A 115 31.41 -20.40 13.62
C PHE A 115 30.56 -21.34 14.47
N LEU A 116 29.93 -22.32 13.82
CA LEU A 116 28.91 -23.17 14.42
C LEU A 116 29.33 -24.64 14.38
N ASN A 117 28.80 -25.39 15.34
CA ASN A 117 28.93 -26.84 15.44
C ASN A 117 27.55 -27.47 15.53
N VAL A 118 27.13 -28.19 14.49
CA VAL A 118 25.83 -28.88 14.43
C VAL A 118 25.87 -30.25 15.11
N ASN A 119 27.02 -30.71 15.61
CA ASN A 119 27.24 -31.99 16.28
C ASN A 119 26.35 -33.14 15.76
N GLN A 120 26.62 -33.62 14.54
CA GLN A 120 25.79 -34.63 13.86
C GLN A 120 25.55 -35.93 14.65
N ASN A 121 26.34 -36.21 15.71
CA ASN A 121 26.10 -37.36 16.59
C ASN A 121 24.80 -37.31 17.36
N ASP A 122 24.31 -36.11 17.62
CA ASP A 122 23.10 -35.91 18.38
C ASP A 122 21.86 -36.00 17.48
N TYR A 123 22.04 -36.20 16.17
CA TYR A 123 20.96 -36.29 15.20
C TYR A 123 20.20 -37.60 15.40
N ILE A 124 18.88 -37.49 15.48
CA ILE A 124 18.00 -38.65 15.52
C ILE A 124 17.87 -39.20 14.09
N PRO A 125 18.29 -40.45 13.85
CA PRO A 125 18.11 -41.08 12.54
C PRO A 125 16.64 -41.01 12.08
N TYR A 126 16.43 -40.77 10.79
CA TYR A 126 15.12 -40.67 10.11
C TYR A 126 14.28 -39.42 10.40
N VAL A 127 14.66 -38.56 11.34
CA VAL A 127 14.00 -37.24 11.53
C VAL A 127 14.84 -36.10 10.98
N SER A 128 16.14 -36.11 11.30
CA SER A 128 17.10 -35.12 10.80
C SER A 128 17.88 -35.72 9.63
N ASP A 129 17.24 -35.76 8.44
CA ASP A 129 17.82 -36.36 7.23
C ASP A 129 18.86 -35.48 6.53
N ASP A 130 18.83 -34.17 6.78
CA ASP A 130 19.73 -33.20 6.16
C ASP A 130 20.60 -32.46 7.20
N PRO A 131 21.92 -32.72 7.28
CA PRO A 131 22.78 -32.03 8.23
C PRO A 131 23.00 -30.55 7.90
N GLY A 132 22.91 -29.70 8.93
CA GLY A 132 23.19 -28.28 8.82
C GLY A 132 22.32 -27.41 9.71
N ILE A 133 22.14 -26.16 9.29
CA ILE A 133 21.26 -25.21 9.97
C ILE A 133 20.21 -24.67 9.00
N ILE A 134 19.08 -24.21 9.54
CA ILE A 134 18.17 -23.33 8.81
C ILE A 134 18.42 -21.90 9.23
N LEU A 135 18.60 -21.03 8.24
CA LEU A 135 18.89 -19.62 8.42
C LEU A 135 17.80 -18.78 7.76
N SER A 136 17.23 -17.82 8.49
CA SER A 136 16.34 -16.80 7.94
C SER A 136 16.81 -15.38 8.26
N ILE A 137 16.74 -14.50 7.26
CA ILE A 137 17.08 -13.09 7.34
C ILE A 137 15.79 -12.31 7.08
N HIS A 138 15.42 -11.46 8.02
CA HIS A 138 14.14 -10.76 8.05
C HIS A 138 14.28 -9.45 8.82
N GLU A 139 13.31 -8.55 8.67
CA GLU A 139 13.20 -7.31 9.43
C GLU A 139 13.05 -7.58 10.94
N SER A 140 13.55 -6.66 11.76
CA SER A 140 13.42 -6.73 13.21
C SER A 140 11.98 -6.47 13.66
N GLY A 141 11.60 -6.99 14.83
CA GLY A 141 10.31 -6.69 15.47
C GLY A 141 9.30 -7.85 15.44
N TYR A 142 9.52 -8.85 14.59
CA TYR A 142 8.58 -9.95 14.40
C TYR A 142 9.26 -11.32 14.52
N LYS A 143 8.44 -12.33 14.80
CA LYS A 143 8.86 -13.73 14.85
C LYS A 143 9.20 -14.20 13.42
N PRO A 144 10.35 -14.86 13.21
CA PRO A 144 10.66 -15.48 11.93
C PRO A 144 9.92 -16.80 11.77
N TYR A 145 9.25 -16.95 10.64
CA TYR A 145 8.66 -18.23 10.21
C TYR A 145 9.67 -18.94 9.30
N LEU A 146 10.35 -19.94 9.86
CA LEU A 146 11.51 -20.56 9.22
C LEU A 146 11.13 -21.57 8.13
N GLN A 147 9.92 -22.10 8.18
CA GLN A 147 9.40 -22.97 7.13
C GLN A 147 9.17 -22.24 5.81
N SER A 148 8.70 -21.00 5.89
CA SER A 148 8.38 -20.17 4.72
C SER A 148 9.60 -19.38 4.24
N ASN A 149 10.38 -18.79 5.15
CA ASN A 149 11.44 -17.83 4.82
C ASN A 149 12.86 -18.29 5.17
N GLY A 150 13.04 -19.55 5.57
CA GLY A 150 14.35 -20.13 5.90
C GLY A 150 15.04 -20.78 4.68
N PHE A 151 16.36 -20.85 4.72
CA PHE A 151 17.14 -21.66 3.79
C PHE A 151 18.23 -22.45 4.52
N ALA A 152 18.58 -23.61 3.97
CA ALA A 152 19.56 -24.51 4.56
C ALA A 152 21.01 -24.03 4.34
N VAL A 153 21.86 -24.23 5.34
CA VAL A 153 23.31 -24.03 5.25
C VAL A 153 24.02 -25.29 5.74
N SER A 154 24.80 -25.90 4.84
CA SER A 154 25.45 -27.19 5.07
C SER A 154 26.78 -27.07 5.82
N PRO A 155 27.16 -28.11 6.60
CA PRO A 155 28.47 -28.20 7.22
C PRO A 155 29.59 -28.53 6.23
N GLY A 156 30.83 -28.24 6.63
CA GLY A 156 32.01 -28.40 5.78
C GLY A 156 32.17 -27.31 4.72
N PHE A 157 31.40 -26.24 4.85
CA PHE A 157 31.44 -25.08 3.98
C PHE A 157 31.52 -23.78 4.77
N LYS A 158 32.11 -22.79 4.11
CA LYS A 158 32.02 -21.40 4.46
C LYS A 158 31.02 -20.74 3.51
N THR A 159 29.96 -20.18 4.08
CA THR A 159 28.88 -19.53 3.35
C THR A 159 28.96 -18.03 3.58
N ASP A 160 29.30 -17.28 2.54
CA ASP A 160 29.33 -15.83 2.52
C ASP A 160 28.04 -15.30 1.89
N ILE A 161 27.26 -14.54 2.67
CA ILE A 161 25.94 -14.02 2.34
C ILE A 161 26.02 -12.49 2.34
N SER A 162 25.87 -11.90 1.16
CA SER A 162 25.76 -10.45 1.03
C SER A 162 24.31 -10.01 1.10
N LEU A 163 24.05 -8.98 1.90
CA LEU A 163 22.75 -8.33 2.05
C LEU A 163 22.69 -7.05 1.21
N PHE A 164 21.51 -6.78 0.67
CA PHE A 164 21.16 -5.52 0.07
C PHE A 164 19.73 -5.16 0.50
N GLN A 165 19.56 -3.97 1.11
CA GLN A 165 18.28 -3.56 1.66
C GLN A 165 17.39 -2.95 0.58
N LYS A 166 16.15 -3.42 0.50
CA LYS A 166 15.09 -2.86 -0.32
C LYS A 166 13.96 -2.38 0.58
N ARG A 167 13.45 -1.19 0.32
CA ARG A 167 12.28 -0.61 0.98
C ARG A 167 11.18 -0.49 -0.06
N ILE A 168 10.00 -1.02 0.25
CA ILE A 168 8.81 -0.94 -0.59
C ILE A 168 7.79 -0.07 0.14
N GLU A 169 7.35 1.00 -0.50
CA GLU A 169 6.33 1.93 -0.01
C GLU A 169 5.13 1.90 -0.97
N ARG A 170 4.02 1.35 -0.51
CA ARG A 170 2.78 1.19 -1.27
C ARG A 170 1.77 2.28 -0.89
N LYS A 171 0.95 2.70 -1.84
CA LYS A 171 -0.09 3.71 -1.58
C LYS A 171 -1.31 3.06 -0.93
N LYS A 172 -1.68 3.57 0.25
CA LYS A 172 -2.88 3.11 0.99
C LYS A 172 -4.19 3.39 0.27
N GLU A 173 -4.30 4.56 -0.37
CA GLU A 173 -5.53 5.02 -1.00
C GLU A 173 -5.26 5.55 -2.41
N VAL A 174 -6.14 5.20 -3.34
CA VAL A 174 -6.19 5.70 -4.72
C VAL A 174 -7.65 6.01 -5.05
N PHE A 175 -7.92 7.03 -5.87
CA PHE A 175 -9.26 7.55 -6.19
C PHE A 175 -10.40 6.49 -6.16
N GLY A 176 -11.16 6.43 -5.06
CA GLY A 176 -12.31 5.52 -4.89
C GLY A 176 -12.03 4.18 -4.21
N SER A 177 -10.77 3.77 -4.09
CA SER A 177 -10.33 2.57 -3.38
C SER A 177 -9.57 2.95 -2.09
N LYS A 178 -10.09 2.48 -0.96
CA LYS A 178 -9.47 2.64 0.36
C LYS A 178 -8.84 1.33 0.80
N ASP A 179 -7.83 1.44 1.66
CA ASP A 179 -7.18 0.30 2.33
C ASP A 179 -6.58 -0.71 1.34
N LEU A 180 -5.81 -0.25 0.35
CA LEU A 180 -5.12 -1.13 -0.60
C LEU A 180 -3.98 -1.93 0.06
N CYS A 181 -3.41 -1.39 1.13
CA CYS A 181 -2.38 -2.02 1.94
C CYS A 181 -2.71 -1.85 3.44
N ASP A 182 -2.07 -2.65 4.28
CA ASP A 182 -2.18 -2.57 5.73
C ASP A 182 -1.16 -1.60 6.34
N ASP A 183 -1.63 -0.66 7.17
CA ASP A 183 -0.80 0.27 7.94
C ASP A 183 -0.95 0.06 9.46
N SER A 184 -1.56 -1.05 9.87
CA SER A 184 -1.82 -1.36 11.28
C SER A 184 -0.55 -1.62 12.09
N GLY A 185 0.54 -2.00 11.42
CA GLY A 185 1.80 -2.41 12.06
C GLY A 185 1.74 -3.79 12.72
N GLN A 186 0.71 -4.59 12.45
CA GLN A 186 0.57 -5.94 13.02
C GLN A 186 1.57 -6.95 12.42
N TYR A 187 2.00 -6.74 11.18
CA TYR A 187 2.96 -7.59 10.48
C TYR A 187 3.83 -6.78 9.52
N THR A 188 5.02 -7.29 9.20
CA THR A 188 5.99 -6.65 8.29
C THR A 188 5.97 -7.18 6.87
N ASN A 189 5.34 -8.32 6.64
CA ASN A 189 5.19 -8.91 5.31
C ASN A 189 3.92 -9.75 5.28
N ILE A 190 3.41 -10.00 4.07
CA ILE A 190 2.17 -10.74 3.87
C ILE A 190 2.23 -12.18 4.41
N GLN A 191 3.40 -12.84 4.35
CA GLN A 191 3.55 -14.19 4.90
C GLN A 191 3.31 -14.20 6.41
N THR A 192 3.86 -13.23 7.14
CA THR A 192 3.62 -13.06 8.57
C THR A 192 2.14 -12.85 8.87
N CYS A 193 1.38 -12.14 8.02
CA CYS A 193 -0.08 -12.05 8.18
C CYS A 193 -0.77 -13.42 8.08
N PHE A 194 -0.43 -14.22 7.07
CA PHE A 194 -1.03 -15.54 6.91
C PHE A 194 -0.71 -16.46 8.09
N GLU A 195 0.52 -16.45 8.57
CA GLU A 195 0.94 -17.28 9.70
C GLU A 195 0.23 -16.86 10.99
N LEU A 196 0.12 -15.54 11.25
CA LEU A 196 -0.64 -15.01 12.39
C LEU A 196 -2.14 -15.36 12.30
N CYS A 197 -2.73 -15.29 11.10
CA CYS A 197 -4.12 -15.67 10.87
C CYS A 197 -4.36 -17.16 11.15
N ILE A 198 -3.46 -18.04 10.68
CA ILE A 198 -3.53 -19.48 10.96
C ILE A 198 -3.39 -19.72 12.46
N GLU A 199 -2.45 -19.06 13.13
CA GLU A 199 -2.29 -19.14 14.59
C GLU A 199 -3.58 -18.74 15.32
N GLU A 200 -4.24 -17.66 14.90
CA GLU A 200 -5.52 -17.21 15.48
C GLU A 200 -6.68 -18.20 15.21
N ILE A 201 -6.73 -18.82 14.03
CA ILE A 201 -7.74 -19.83 13.70
C ILE A 201 -7.54 -21.07 14.57
N VAL A 202 -6.31 -21.52 14.74
CA VAL A 202 -5.97 -22.66 15.59
C VAL A 202 -6.34 -22.36 17.04
N GLU A 203 -6.02 -21.17 17.55
CA GLU A 203 -6.42 -20.71 18.88
C GLU A 203 -7.95 -20.72 19.09
N LYS A 204 -8.71 -20.29 18.09
CA LYS A 204 -10.18 -20.23 18.18
C LYS A 204 -10.87 -21.59 18.00
N SER A 205 -10.27 -22.46 17.19
CA SER A 205 -10.88 -23.75 16.83
C SER A 205 -10.56 -24.83 17.85
N CYS A 206 -9.47 -24.67 18.61
CA CYS A 206 -8.94 -25.73 19.46
C CYS A 206 -8.96 -25.31 20.94
N ASN A 207 -9.52 -26.16 21.78
CA ASN A 207 -9.54 -25.97 23.24
C ASN A 207 -8.24 -26.40 23.93
N CYS A 208 -7.24 -26.83 23.16
CA CYS A 208 -5.93 -27.29 23.58
C CYS A 208 -4.87 -26.65 22.68
N SER A 209 -3.61 -26.61 23.12
CA SER A 209 -2.50 -26.15 22.30
C SER A 209 -1.91 -27.32 21.51
N PRO A 210 -1.96 -27.32 20.16
CA PRO A 210 -1.29 -28.36 19.37
C PRO A 210 0.20 -28.41 19.68
N THR A 211 0.79 -29.60 19.57
CA THR A 211 2.21 -29.84 19.90
C THR A 211 3.13 -29.01 19.00
N LEU A 212 2.73 -28.85 17.73
CA LEU A 212 3.42 -28.03 16.74
C LEU A 212 2.98 -26.55 16.72
N SER A 213 2.20 -26.11 17.72
CA SER A 213 1.71 -24.74 17.77
C SER A 213 2.69 -23.79 18.43
N ASN A 214 2.92 -22.68 17.74
CA ASN A 214 3.68 -21.54 18.24
C ASN A 214 2.99 -20.80 19.40
N VAL A 215 1.68 -21.00 19.54
CA VAL A 215 0.84 -20.18 20.42
C VAL A 215 1.05 -20.60 21.87
N ASN A 216 1.20 -19.63 22.78
CA ASN A 216 1.28 -19.91 24.21
C ASN A 216 -0.08 -19.59 24.83
N LEU A 217 -1.01 -20.54 24.69
CA LEU A 217 -2.41 -20.35 25.06
C LEU A 217 -2.66 -20.46 26.57
N GLY A 218 -1.64 -20.84 27.36
CA GLY A 218 -1.85 -21.25 28.76
C GLY A 218 -2.76 -22.48 28.90
N LEU A 219 -3.05 -23.16 27.79
CA LEU A 219 -3.84 -24.38 27.68
C LEU A 219 -2.94 -25.60 27.77
N SER A 220 -3.50 -26.75 28.15
CA SER A 220 -2.81 -28.03 28.08
C SER A 220 -2.47 -28.39 26.63
N ILE A 221 -1.38 -29.14 26.46
CA ILE A 221 -1.01 -29.73 25.17
C ILE A 221 -2.12 -30.69 24.74
N CYS A 222 -2.50 -30.67 23.46
CA CYS A 222 -3.51 -31.57 22.90
C CYS A 222 -3.08 -33.04 23.02
N ASP A 223 -4.04 -33.95 23.21
CA ASP A 223 -3.80 -35.39 22.99
C ASP A 223 -3.79 -35.69 21.48
N GLU A 224 -3.20 -36.81 21.06
CA GLU A 224 -2.97 -37.16 19.64
C GLU A 224 -4.27 -37.11 18.80
N ILE A 225 -5.38 -37.60 19.36
CA ILE A 225 -6.68 -37.60 18.69
C ILE A 225 -7.28 -36.18 18.64
N GLU A 226 -7.09 -35.40 19.70
CA GLU A 226 -7.58 -34.02 19.79
C GLU A 226 -6.82 -33.12 18.81
N GLU A 227 -5.51 -33.34 18.63
CA GLU A 227 -4.67 -32.61 17.68
C GLU A 227 -5.11 -32.85 16.23
N VAL A 228 -5.33 -34.11 15.83
CA VAL A 228 -5.81 -34.44 14.48
C VAL A 228 -7.17 -33.80 14.21
N GLN A 229 -8.09 -33.85 15.18
CA GLN A 229 -9.41 -33.25 15.03
C GLN A 229 -9.33 -31.72 14.98
N CYS A 230 -8.54 -31.11 15.87
CA CYS A 230 -8.27 -29.67 15.91
C CYS A 230 -7.74 -29.17 14.57
N MET A 231 -6.70 -29.83 14.02
CA MET A 231 -6.09 -29.42 12.75
C MET A 231 -7.06 -29.60 11.57
N ALA A 232 -7.90 -30.64 11.58
CA ALA A 232 -8.94 -30.83 10.58
C ALA A 232 -10.03 -29.75 10.63
N GLU A 233 -10.37 -29.26 11.82
CA GLU A 233 -11.30 -28.16 12.04
C GLU A 233 -10.68 -26.81 11.64
N ALA A 234 -9.46 -26.53 12.10
CA ALA A 234 -8.72 -25.32 11.76
C ALA A 234 -8.54 -25.17 10.24
N LYS A 235 -8.29 -26.29 9.54
CA LYS A 235 -8.17 -26.31 8.06
C LYS A 235 -9.39 -25.76 7.34
N LYS A 236 -10.59 -25.90 7.90
CA LYS A 236 -11.82 -25.34 7.30
C LYS A 236 -11.87 -23.80 7.39
N GLY A 237 -11.14 -23.22 8.35
CA GLY A 237 -11.09 -21.78 8.57
C GLY A 237 -9.98 -21.06 7.81
N ILE A 238 -8.96 -21.78 7.32
CA ILE A 238 -7.78 -21.17 6.65
C ILE A 238 -8.17 -20.34 5.44
N ASP A 239 -9.18 -20.78 4.68
CA ASP A 239 -9.68 -20.07 3.50
C ASP A 239 -10.28 -18.68 3.82
N ASN A 240 -10.58 -18.39 5.09
CA ASN A 240 -11.10 -17.09 5.53
C ASN A 240 -10.01 -16.05 5.82
N CYS A 241 -8.73 -16.38 5.71
CA CYS A 241 -7.64 -15.42 5.93
C CYS A 241 -7.61 -14.34 4.85
N SER A 242 -8.04 -13.13 5.19
CA SER A 242 -7.97 -11.95 4.32
C SER A 242 -6.78 -11.07 4.69
N CYS A 243 -5.61 -11.37 4.11
CA CYS A 243 -4.38 -10.61 4.29
C CYS A 243 -4.17 -9.58 3.17
N LYS A 244 -3.58 -8.44 3.52
CA LYS A 244 -3.14 -7.41 2.57
C LYS A 244 -1.62 -7.26 2.67
N ASP A 245 -0.98 -6.74 1.64
CA ASP A 245 0.43 -6.36 1.77
C ASP A 245 0.55 -5.14 2.71
N PRO A 246 1.61 -5.05 3.52
CA PRO A 246 1.84 -3.87 4.35
C PRO A 246 2.24 -2.67 3.49
N CYS A 247 1.85 -1.47 3.91
CA CYS A 247 2.14 -0.24 3.18
C CYS A 247 3.63 0.09 3.16
N SER A 248 4.36 -0.21 4.23
CA SER A 248 5.82 -0.10 4.29
C SER A 248 6.41 -1.46 4.61
N GLU A 249 7.35 -1.90 3.79
CA GLU A 249 7.99 -3.22 3.92
C GLU A 249 9.49 -3.10 3.68
N ILE A 250 10.29 -3.68 4.58
CA ILE A 250 11.75 -3.80 4.40
C ILE A 250 12.10 -5.25 4.03
N GLN A 251 12.67 -5.42 2.85
CA GLN A 251 13.18 -6.70 2.36
C GLN A 251 14.70 -6.69 2.27
N TYR A 252 15.31 -7.85 2.52
CA TYR A 252 16.75 -8.05 2.32
C TYR A 252 16.97 -8.97 1.13
N ALA A 253 17.41 -8.41 0.01
CA ALA A 253 17.91 -9.21 -1.10
C ALA A 253 19.22 -9.87 -0.67
N THR A 254 19.28 -11.20 -0.81
CA THR A 254 20.45 -11.99 -0.41
C THR A 254 21.14 -12.59 -1.62
N PHE A 255 22.47 -12.47 -1.68
CA PHE A 255 23.30 -13.20 -2.62
C PHE A 255 24.27 -14.08 -1.84
N ARG A 256 24.34 -15.36 -2.21
CA ARG A 256 25.03 -16.40 -1.44
C ARG A 256 26.17 -16.98 -2.27
N SER A 257 27.34 -17.08 -1.64
CA SER A 257 28.50 -17.75 -2.20
C SER A 257 29.02 -18.77 -1.20
N ILE A 258 29.40 -19.94 -1.69
CA ILE A 258 29.76 -21.10 -0.86
C ILE A 258 31.16 -21.55 -1.25
N THR A 259 32.01 -21.75 -0.26
CA THR A 259 33.38 -22.27 -0.45
C THR A 259 33.64 -23.44 0.48
N ARG A 260 34.38 -24.43 -0.01
CA ARG A 260 34.73 -25.61 0.78
C ARG A 260 35.63 -25.21 1.95
N TRP A 261 35.24 -25.56 3.18
CA TRP A 261 35.95 -25.15 4.39
C TRP A 261 36.05 -26.31 5.40
N PRO A 262 37.14 -26.41 6.18
CA PRO A 262 38.40 -25.68 6.04
C PRO A 262 39.26 -26.20 4.88
N GLY A 263 40.21 -25.37 4.43
CA GLY A 263 41.26 -25.78 3.49
C GLY A 263 42.20 -26.82 4.11
N LYS A 264 42.80 -27.69 3.27
CA LYS A 264 43.61 -28.85 3.74
C LYS A 264 44.71 -28.48 4.74
N SER A 265 45.39 -27.35 4.53
CA SER A 265 46.45 -26.87 5.43
C SER A 265 45.91 -26.34 6.77
N TYR A 266 44.71 -25.77 6.76
CA TYR A 266 44.10 -25.16 7.93
C TYR A 266 43.45 -26.19 8.87
N VAL A 267 43.08 -27.37 8.37
CA VAL A 267 42.50 -28.47 9.17
C VAL A 267 43.31 -28.72 10.44
N ARG A 268 44.63 -28.94 10.32
CA ARG A 268 45.50 -29.26 11.47
C ARG A 268 45.54 -28.15 12.53
N VAL A 269 45.52 -26.90 12.08
CA VAL A 269 45.52 -25.73 12.96
C VAL A 269 44.18 -25.66 13.71
N LEU A 270 43.09 -25.87 12.98
CA LEU A 270 41.74 -25.87 13.53
C LEU A 270 41.57 -27.00 14.56
N GLU A 271 42.05 -28.21 14.27
CA GLU A 271 42.03 -29.34 15.21
C GLU A 271 42.71 -29.00 16.54
N ALA A 272 43.88 -28.36 16.49
CA ALA A 272 44.61 -27.94 17.68
C ALA A 272 43.83 -26.90 18.51
N ILE A 273 43.19 -25.93 17.84
CA ILE A 273 42.36 -24.90 18.49
C ILE A 273 41.14 -25.54 19.16
N LEU A 274 40.43 -26.42 18.44
CA LEU A 274 39.23 -27.09 18.97
C LEU A 274 39.57 -27.96 20.17
N LYS A 275 40.69 -28.70 20.11
CA LYS A 275 41.19 -29.53 21.21
C LYS A 275 41.54 -28.68 22.44
N GLN A 276 42.17 -27.53 22.26
CA GLN A 276 42.48 -26.61 23.36
C GLN A 276 41.22 -26.05 24.02
N ARG A 277 40.16 -25.81 23.23
CA ARG A 277 38.86 -25.32 23.73
C ARG A 277 37.97 -26.42 24.31
N GLY A 278 38.37 -27.69 24.23
CA GLY A 278 37.56 -28.82 24.69
C GLY A 278 36.28 -29.02 23.89
N VAL A 279 36.23 -28.57 22.63
CA VAL A 279 35.07 -28.75 21.77
C VAL A 279 35.04 -30.19 21.27
N ALA A 280 33.95 -30.90 21.51
CA ALA A 280 33.72 -32.23 20.94
C ALA A 280 33.26 -32.10 19.48
N TYR A 281 33.96 -32.79 18.59
CA TYR A 281 33.61 -32.92 17.18
C TYR A 281 34.03 -34.31 16.70
N GLN A 282 33.32 -34.88 15.73
CA GLN A 282 33.75 -36.10 15.03
C GLN A 282 34.63 -35.71 13.85
N ASP A 283 33.97 -35.33 12.77
CA ASP A 283 34.61 -34.88 11.55
C ASP A 283 34.35 -33.39 11.37
N ILE A 284 35.42 -32.62 11.25
CA ILE A 284 35.34 -31.16 11.10
C ILE A 284 34.39 -30.76 9.96
N ARG A 285 34.41 -31.52 8.86
CA ARG A 285 33.59 -31.22 7.68
C ARG A 285 32.13 -31.64 7.82
N GLU A 286 31.85 -32.53 8.75
CA GLU A 286 30.48 -33.01 8.99
C GLU A 286 29.84 -32.18 10.10
N SER A 287 30.59 -31.81 11.14
CA SER A 287 30.03 -31.10 12.28
C SER A 287 30.14 -29.57 12.19
N LEU A 288 31.13 -29.01 11.49
CA LEU A 288 31.44 -27.59 11.59
C LEU A 288 31.10 -26.78 10.34
N LEU A 289 30.63 -25.56 10.54
CA LEU A 289 30.27 -24.65 9.46
C LEU A 289 30.59 -23.19 9.81
N PHE A 290 30.86 -22.40 8.77
CA PHE A 290 31.23 -20.99 8.94
C PHE A 290 30.31 -20.10 8.10
N ILE A 291 29.74 -19.07 8.70
CA ILE A 291 28.81 -18.16 8.04
C ILE A 291 29.33 -16.74 8.17
N ASN A 292 29.27 -16.01 7.07
CA ASN A 292 29.54 -14.59 7.01
C ASN A 292 28.34 -13.88 6.42
N ILE A 293 27.78 -12.92 7.15
CA ILE A 293 26.69 -12.07 6.66
C ILE A 293 27.15 -10.63 6.72
N TYR A 294 27.08 -9.93 5.60
CA TYR A 294 27.53 -8.54 5.51
C TYR A 294 26.68 -7.76 4.52
N PHE A 295 26.65 -6.44 4.70
CA PHE A 295 26.04 -5.56 3.71
C PHE A 295 26.98 -5.36 2.52
N SER A 296 26.46 -5.56 1.31
CA SER A 296 27.16 -5.26 0.05
C SER A 296 27.26 -3.76 -0.21
N SER A 297 26.27 -3.00 0.23
CA SER A 297 26.18 -1.55 0.14
C SER A 297 25.41 -1.01 1.36
N LEU A 298 25.69 0.24 1.77
CA LEU A 298 24.88 0.97 2.76
C LEU A 298 23.71 1.74 2.11
N GLN A 299 23.63 1.72 0.78
CA GLN A 299 22.50 2.29 0.05
C GLN A 299 21.30 1.35 0.16
N GLU A 300 20.11 1.92 0.29
CA GLU A 300 18.84 1.21 0.14
C GLU A 300 18.22 1.50 -1.23
N GLU A 301 17.57 0.49 -1.81
CA GLU A 301 16.72 0.65 -2.99
C GLU A 301 15.29 0.92 -2.52
N LEU A 302 14.77 2.10 -2.82
CA LEU A 302 13.40 2.48 -2.53
C LEU A 302 12.52 2.24 -3.76
N THR A 303 11.50 1.39 -3.61
CA THR A 303 10.41 1.20 -4.58
C THR A 303 9.17 1.87 -4.01
N GLU A 304 8.80 3.02 -4.55
CA GLU A 304 7.61 3.77 -4.14
C GLU A 304 6.56 3.74 -5.25
N GLU A 305 5.29 3.54 -4.86
CA GLU A 305 4.15 3.67 -5.76
C GLU A 305 3.73 5.14 -5.90
N GLU A 306 3.72 5.64 -7.13
CA GLU A 306 3.21 6.97 -7.46
C GLU A 306 2.00 6.88 -8.39
N LEU A 307 1.12 7.90 -8.35
CA LEU A 307 -0.01 7.97 -9.26
C LEU A 307 0.50 8.17 -10.69
N ALA A 308 0.23 7.22 -11.57
CA ALA A 308 0.57 7.33 -13.00
C ALA A 308 -0.06 8.57 -13.66
N TYR A 309 -1.18 9.04 -13.12
CA TYR A 309 -1.87 10.24 -13.59
C TYR A 309 -2.36 11.09 -12.42
N THR A 310 -1.82 12.29 -12.30
CA THR A 310 -2.18 13.23 -11.24
C THR A 310 -3.22 14.25 -11.73
N VAL A 311 -3.82 15.01 -10.81
CA VAL A 311 -4.79 16.05 -11.17
C VAL A 311 -4.13 17.18 -11.96
N GLU A 312 -2.83 17.41 -11.74
CA GLU A 312 -2.04 18.35 -12.52
C GLU A 312 -1.91 17.88 -13.98
N ASN A 313 -1.62 16.59 -14.20
CA ASN A 313 -1.57 16.01 -15.54
C ASN A 313 -2.93 16.12 -16.25
N PHE A 314 -4.03 15.89 -15.52
CA PHE A 314 -5.39 16.09 -16.03
C PHE A 314 -5.62 17.49 -16.59
N TRP A 315 -5.32 18.53 -15.81
CA TRP A 315 -5.50 19.91 -16.27
C TRP A 315 -4.50 20.29 -17.37
N SER A 316 -3.28 19.75 -17.31
CA SER A 316 -2.27 19.92 -18.35
C SER A 316 -2.74 19.36 -19.69
N ASP A 317 -3.31 18.15 -19.72
CA ASP A 317 -3.76 17.51 -20.96
C ASP A 317 -5.02 18.17 -21.55
N ILE A 318 -5.95 18.63 -20.70
CA ILE A 318 -7.09 19.43 -21.14
C ILE A 318 -6.61 20.75 -21.75
N GLY A 319 -5.71 21.46 -21.05
CA GLY A 319 -5.15 22.72 -21.54
C GLY A 319 -4.36 22.54 -22.84
N GLY A 320 -3.54 21.49 -22.92
CA GLY A 320 -2.76 21.14 -24.10
C GLY A 320 -3.64 20.78 -25.29
N SER A 321 -4.68 19.98 -25.07
CA SER A 321 -5.63 19.59 -26.13
C SER A 321 -6.43 20.79 -26.64
N LEU A 322 -6.95 21.63 -25.75
CA LEU A 322 -7.70 22.84 -26.13
C LEU A 322 -6.79 23.88 -26.81
N GLY A 323 -5.55 24.01 -26.33
CA GLY A 323 -4.54 24.88 -26.94
C GLY A 323 -4.13 24.41 -28.34
N LEU A 324 -3.98 23.10 -28.56
CA LEU A 324 -3.56 22.55 -29.85
C LEU A 324 -4.69 22.60 -30.89
N TRP A 325 -5.89 22.13 -30.54
CA TRP A 325 -6.98 21.98 -31.51
C TRP A 325 -7.77 23.26 -31.73
N VAL A 326 -8.01 24.03 -30.66
CA VAL A 326 -8.86 25.24 -30.70
C VAL A 326 -8.00 26.51 -30.70
N GLY A 327 -6.72 26.43 -30.30
CA GLY A 327 -5.91 27.63 -30.05
C GLY A 327 -6.33 28.36 -28.78
N MET A 328 -7.10 27.71 -27.90
CA MET A 328 -7.70 28.35 -26.73
C MET A 328 -6.67 28.41 -25.58
N SER A 329 -6.54 29.59 -24.98
CA SER A 329 -5.67 29.80 -23.82
C SER A 329 -6.49 30.18 -22.58
N VAL A 330 -5.82 30.28 -21.42
CA VAL A 330 -6.46 30.79 -20.19
C VAL A 330 -6.96 32.23 -20.36
N ILE A 331 -6.32 33.00 -21.25
CA ILE A 331 -6.74 34.37 -21.58
C ILE A 331 -8.07 34.33 -22.36
N SER A 332 -8.20 33.41 -23.31
CA SER A 332 -9.43 33.21 -24.09
C SER A 332 -10.61 32.83 -23.19
N LEU A 333 -10.39 32.06 -22.11
CA LEU A 333 -11.43 31.81 -21.09
C LEU A 333 -11.85 33.10 -20.37
N GLY A 334 -10.90 33.98 -20.07
CA GLY A 334 -11.17 35.32 -19.53
C GLY A 334 -12.04 36.16 -20.45
N GLU A 335 -11.75 36.16 -21.75
CA GLU A 335 -12.52 36.89 -22.77
C GLU A 335 -13.96 36.37 -22.88
N ILE A 336 -14.16 35.04 -22.85
CA ILE A 336 -15.50 34.43 -22.87
C ILE A 336 -16.28 34.80 -21.60
N LEU A 337 -15.63 34.84 -20.44
CA LEU A 337 -16.26 35.26 -19.18
C LEU A 337 -16.64 36.75 -19.21
N GLU A 338 -15.76 37.62 -19.71
CA GLU A 338 -16.06 39.05 -19.88
C GLU A 338 -17.25 39.26 -20.81
N LEU A 339 -17.23 38.60 -21.97
CA LEU A 339 -18.32 38.65 -22.94
C LEU A 339 -19.63 38.14 -22.32
N GLY A 340 -19.59 37.04 -21.57
CA GLY A 340 -20.74 36.51 -20.84
C GLY A 340 -21.32 37.51 -19.84
N ILE A 341 -20.46 38.18 -19.07
CA ILE A 341 -20.88 39.23 -18.13
C ILE A 341 -21.51 40.41 -18.87
N LEU A 342 -20.93 40.84 -19.99
CA LEU A 342 -21.46 41.93 -20.81
C LEU A 342 -22.84 41.57 -21.41
N ILE A 343 -23.01 40.34 -21.90
CA ILE A 343 -24.29 39.83 -22.39
C ILE A 343 -25.33 39.80 -21.27
N LEU A 344 -24.98 39.28 -20.09
CA LEU A 344 -25.90 39.25 -18.93
C LEU A 344 -26.31 40.67 -18.51
N ARG A 345 -25.39 41.63 -18.51
CA ARG A 345 -25.68 43.05 -18.26
C ARG A 345 -26.59 43.64 -19.34
N PHE A 346 -26.34 43.31 -20.61
CA PHE A 346 -27.16 43.78 -21.73
C PHE A 346 -28.59 43.23 -21.65
N ILE A 347 -28.76 41.94 -21.35
CA ILE A 347 -30.07 41.31 -21.17
C ILE A 347 -30.82 41.97 -20.01
N LYS A 348 -30.18 42.16 -18.85
CA LYS A 348 -30.80 42.89 -17.72
C LYS A 348 -31.21 44.31 -18.09
N LYS A 349 -30.35 45.06 -18.79
CA LYS A 349 -30.64 46.44 -19.22
C LYS A 349 -31.78 46.49 -20.25
N ARG A 350 -31.90 45.49 -21.13
CA ARG A 350 -32.98 45.37 -22.11
C ARG A 350 -34.31 45.01 -21.44
N SER A 351 -34.32 44.05 -20.52
CA SER A 351 -35.51 43.69 -19.74
C SER A 351 -36.04 44.86 -18.90
N VAL A 352 -35.15 45.63 -18.26
CA VAL A 352 -35.56 46.83 -17.49
C VAL A 352 -36.12 47.93 -18.39
N ARG A 353 -35.54 48.17 -19.57
CA ARG A 353 -36.07 49.17 -20.52
C ARG A 353 -37.46 48.79 -21.04
N LEU A 354 -37.70 47.52 -21.34
CA LEU A 354 -39.02 47.05 -21.79
C LEU A 354 -40.09 47.28 -20.70
N ILE A 355 -39.80 46.89 -19.45
CA ILE A 355 -40.71 47.11 -18.32
C ILE A 355 -40.95 48.61 -18.06
N THR A 356 -39.90 49.44 -18.17
CA THR A 356 -40.03 50.90 -17.99
C THR A 356 -40.88 51.54 -19.10
N THR A 357 -40.81 51.01 -20.34
CA THR A 357 -41.58 51.54 -21.46
C THR A 357 -43.06 51.16 -21.36
N GLU A 358 -43.35 49.93 -20.94
CA GLU A 358 -44.74 49.49 -20.71
C GLU A 358 -45.39 50.23 -19.54
N THR A 359 -44.68 50.43 -18.44
CA THR A 359 -45.19 51.19 -17.27
C THR A 359 -45.40 52.68 -17.58
N LYS A 360 -44.51 53.31 -18.36
CA LYS A 360 -44.70 54.70 -18.82
C LYS A 360 -45.91 54.83 -19.74
N ARG A 361 -46.14 53.87 -20.63
CA ARG A 361 -47.32 53.85 -21.51
C ARG A 361 -48.62 53.72 -20.71
N ALA A 362 -48.67 52.80 -19.75
CA ALA A 362 -49.83 52.65 -18.86
C ALA A 362 -50.11 53.95 -18.08
N ALA A 363 -49.07 54.59 -17.54
CA ALA A 363 -49.21 55.87 -16.83
C ALA A 363 -49.64 57.03 -17.75
N ALA A 364 -49.30 57.00 -19.04
CA ALA A 364 -49.72 58.00 -20.02
C ALA A 364 -51.19 57.81 -20.43
N GLU A 365 -51.64 56.56 -20.59
CA GLU A 365 -53.05 56.22 -20.85
C GLU A 365 -53.96 56.61 -19.68
N ASP A 366 -53.52 56.41 -18.43
CA ASP A 366 -54.26 56.85 -17.24
C ASP A 366 -54.42 58.38 -17.17
N LYS A 367 -53.35 59.14 -17.48
CA LYS A 367 -53.40 60.61 -17.52
C LYS A 367 -54.32 61.14 -18.61
N LEU A 368 -54.38 60.46 -19.76
CA LEU A 368 -55.29 60.79 -20.84
C LEU A 368 -56.75 60.58 -20.41
N ASN A 369 -57.05 59.47 -19.75
CA ASN A 369 -58.39 59.16 -19.24
C ASN A 369 -58.84 60.14 -18.15
N ASP A 370 -57.95 60.55 -17.25
CA ASP A 370 -58.26 61.56 -16.22
C ASP A 370 -58.54 62.95 -16.82
N GLY A 371 -57.75 63.37 -17.82
CA GLY A 371 -57.99 64.59 -18.58
C GLY A 371 -59.35 64.58 -19.30
N LEU A 372 -59.72 63.44 -19.90
CA LEU A 372 -61.02 63.27 -20.56
C LEU A 372 -62.18 63.38 -19.56
N ASN A 373 -62.05 62.78 -18.38
CA ASN A 373 -63.05 62.84 -17.32
C ASN A 373 -63.23 64.27 -16.76
N GLN A 374 -62.16 65.06 -16.68
CA GLN A 374 -62.23 66.48 -16.28
C GLN A 374 -62.96 67.33 -17.33
N ILE A 375 -62.73 67.07 -18.62
CA ILE A 375 -63.48 67.73 -19.70
C ILE A 375 -64.98 67.39 -19.63
N ILE A 376 -65.32 66.10 -19.43
CA ILE A 376 -66.72 65.67 -19.33
C ILE A 376 -67.41 66.34 -18.12
N LYS A 377 -66.72 66.42 -16.97
CA LYS A 377 -67.21 67.14 -15.79
C LYS A 377 -67.42 68.63 -16.09
N GLY A 378 -66.43 69.29 -16.68
CA GLY A 378 -66.52 70.70 -17.05
C GLY A 378 -67.62 70.99 -18.07
N PHE A 379 -67.86 70.09 -19.02
CA PHE A 379 -68.96 70.19 -19.98
C PHE A 379 -70.33 70.04 -19.31
N ASN A 380 -70.48 69.09 -18.37
CA ASN A 380 -71.70 68.94 -17.59
C ASN A 380 -71.96 70.16 -16.68
N VAL A 381 -70.92 70.74 -16.08
CA VAL A 381 -71.02 71.98 -15.28
C VAL A 381 -71.34 73.21 -16.15
N MET A 382 -70.80 73.30 -17.37
CA MET A 382 -71.15 74.39 -18.31
C MET A 382 -72.61 74.36 -18.78
N ASN A 383 -73.29 73.21 -18.70
CA ASN A 383 -74.72 73.10 -19.01
C ASN A 383 -75.63 73.64 -17.89
N ASP A 384 -75.13 73.86 -16.67
CA ASP A 384 -75.94 74.18 -15.46
C ASP A 384 -75.73 75.61 -14.88
N GLU A 385 -75.45 76.61 -15.73
CA GLU A 385 -75.30 78.07 -15.44
C GLU A 385 -73.88 78.65 -15.20
N LYS A 386 -73.69 79.85 -15.82
CA LYS A 386 -72.63 80.89 -15.82
C LYS A 386 -71.17 80.60 -15.39
N GLN A 387 -70.29 80.77 -16.39
CA GLN A 387 -68.86 81.17 -16.41
C GLN A 387 -67.78 80.36 -15.66
N GLU A 388 -68.09 79.56 -14.63
CA GLU A 388 -67.03 78.91 -13.83
C GLU A 388 -66.41 77.65 -14.50
N GLY A 389 -67.20 76.88 -15.26
CA GLY A 389 -66.74 75.62 -15.91
C GLY A 389 -65.75 75.79 -17.08
N ARG A 390 -65.56 77.00 -17.61
CA ARG A 390 -64.67 77.24 -18.77
C ARG A 390 -63.19 77.12 -18.41
N SER A 391 -62.84 77.37 -17.14
CA SER A 391 -61.47 77.20 -16.63
C SER A 391 -61.10 75.72 -16.51
N GLU A 392 -61.98 74.89 -15.93
CA GLU A 392 -61.76 73.44 -15.79
C GLU A 392 -61.71 72.73 -17.15
N PHE A 393 -62.57 73.14 -18.10
CA PHE A 393 -62.55 72.62 -19.46
C PHE A 393 -61.23 72.92 -20.18
N ASN A 394 -60.70 74.15 -20.05
CA ASN A 394 -59.43 74.54 -20.63
C ASN A 394 -58.24 73.84 -19.95
N ASP A 395 -58.30 73.60 -18.64
CA ASP A 395 -57.27 72.83 -17.92
C ASP A 395 -57.24 71.35 -18.36
N GLY A 396 -58.42 70.74 -18.55
CA GLY A 396 -58.54 69.38 -19.10
C GLY A 396 -57.97 69.26 -20.53
N LEU A 397 -58.26 70.23 -21.40
CA LEU A 397 -57.70 70.30 -22.75
C LEU A 397 -56.16 70.40 -22.74
N ASN A 398 -55.61 71.24 -21.87
CA ASN A 398 -54.15 71.37 -21.74
C ASN A 398 -53.49 70.08 -21.23
N LYS A 399 -54.14 69.33 -20.33
CA LYS A 399 -53.65 68.02 -19.86
C LYS A 399 -53.64 66.97 -20.96
N ILE A 400 -54.67 66.93 -21.82
CA ILE A 400 -54.70 66.03 -22.98
C ILE A 400 -53.63 66.41 -24.00
N ILE A 401 -53.50 67.69 -24.35
CA ILE A 401 -52.47 68.18 -25.30
C ILE A 401 -51.07 67.82 -24.79
N ASN A 402 -50.79 68.02 -23.51
CA ASN A 402 -49.49 67.64 -22.93
C ASN A 402 -49.28 66.12 -22.93
N SER A 403 -50.31 65.32 -22.66
CA SER A 403 -50.21 63.86 -22.69
C SER A 403 -50.00 63.32 -24.12
N LEU A 404 -50.68 63.92 -25.11
CA LEU A 404 -50.49 63.61 -26.53
C LEU A 404 -49.11 64.04 -27.04
N ASN A 405 -48.60 65.19 -26.59
CA ASN A 405 -47.24 65.65 -26.88
C ASN A 405 -46.17 64.71 -26.30
N ILE A 406 -46.41 64.15 -25.12
CA ILE A 406 -45.54 63.13 -24.52
C ILE A 406 -45.57 61.83 -25.35
N LEU A 407 -46.75 61.37 -25.76
CA LEU A 407 -46.90 60.17 -26.59
C LEU A 407 -46.29 60.33 -28.00
N THR A 408 -46.39 61.52 -28.59
CA THR A 408 -45.81 61.83 -29.92
C THR A 408 -44.30 62.04 -29.87
N ALA A 409 -43.77 62.68 -28.81
CA ALA A 409 -42.33 62.75 -28.57
C ALA A 409 -41.72 61.34 -28.35
N GLU A 410 -42.46 60.43 -27.73
CA GLU A 410 -42.04 59.03 -27.54
C GLU A 410 -42.17 58.18 -28.82
N GLN A 411 -43.09 58.49 -29.74
CA GLN A 411 -43.11 57.89 -31.09
C GLN A 411 -41.89 58.31 -31.92
N GLN A 412 -41.49 59.59 -31.87
CA GLN A 412 -40.26 60.07 -32.51
C GLN A 412 -39.00 59.44 -31.91
N SER A 413 -39.00 59.12 -30.61
CA SER A 413 -37.90 58.39 -29.98
C SER A 413 -37.80 56.93 -30.46
N ARG A 414 -38.92 56.26 -30.78
CA ARG A 414 -38.91 54.89 -31.35
C ARG A 414 -38.42 54.85 -32.80
N ASP A 415 -38.76 55.86 -33.60
CA ASP A 415 -38.33 55.93 -35.01
C ASP A 415 -36.84 56.27 -35.13
N ASN A 416 -36.29 57.07 -34.20
CA ASN A 416 -34.84 57.32 -34.13
C ASN A 416 -34.03 56.12 -33.64
N ASP A 417 -34.58 55.27 -32.75
CA ASP A 417 -33.93 54.02 -32.32
C ASP A 417 -33.94 52.92 -33.40
N GLN A 418 -34.89 52.96 -34.36
CA GLN A 418 -34.88 52.05 -35.53
C GLN A 418 -33.92 52.52 -36.63
N ASN A 419 -33.79 53.83 -36.85
CA ASN A 419 -32.92 54.38 -37.89
C ASN A 419 -31.46 54.61 -37.45
N GLY A 420 -31.20 54.78 -36.14
CA GLY A 420 -29.87 55.04 -35.59
C GLY A 420 -28.90 53.85 -35.60
N ASN A 421 -29.36 52.64 -35.96
CA ASN A 421 -28.52 51.43 -36.04
C ASN A 421 -28.18 50.99 -37.48
N TYR A 422 -28.64 51.71 -38.51
CA TYR A 422 -28.39 51.35 -39.91
C TYR A 422 -27.39 52.29 -40.63
N SER A 423 -27.13 53.48 -40.09
CA SER A 423 -26.28 54.49 -40.73
C SER A 423 -24.79 54.49 -40.30
N ASP A 424 -24.39 53.71 -39.30
CA ASP A 424 -22.99 53.62 -38.83
C ASP A 424 -22.20 52.40 -39.37
N SER A 425 -22.76 51.62 -40.31
CA SER A 425 -22.08 50.45 -40.90
C SER A 425 -21.89 50.45 -42.42
N ILE A 426 -22.30 51.51 -43.14
CA ILE A 426 -22.08 51.64 -44.60
C ILE A 426 -21.43 52.98 -44.93
N ALA A 427 -20.21 53.21 -44.40
CA ALA A 427 -19.32 54.26 -44.89
C ALA A 427 -17.86 53.93 -44.53
N LYS A 428 -17.30 52.88 -45.16
CA LYS A 428 -15.89 52.82 -45.61
C LYS A 428 -15.61 51.49 -46.32
N ASN A 429 -15.15 51.64 -47.57
CA ASN A 429 -14.40 50.69 -48.41
C ASN A 429 -15.16 49.56 -49.13
N VAL A 430 -15.79 49.92 -50.25
CA VAL A 430 -15.70 49.12 -51.49
C VAL A 430 -15.52 50.09 -52.67
N GLN A 431 -14.43 49.94 -53.41
CA GLN A 431 -14.30 50.39 -54.81
C GLN A 431 -13.76 49.22 -55.66
N PRO A 432 -14.11 49.14 -56.96
CA PRO A 432 -14.24 47.87 -57.68
C PRO A 432 -13.29 47.69 -58.87
N GLU A 433 -13.39 46.50 -59.48
CA GLU A 433 -12.93 46.08 -60.83
C GLU A 433 -11.44 45.63 -60.94
N GLN A 434 -11.02 44.61 -61.71
CA GLN A 434 -11.57 43.93 -62.89
C GLN A 434 -11.26 42.41 -62.93
N TYR A 435 -12.05 41.71 -63.75
CA TYR A 435 -11.93 40.38 -64.36
C TYR A 435 -10.52 39.82 -64.64
N ASN A 436 -10.34 38.50 -64.46
CA ASN A 436 -10.09 37.58 -65.59
C ASN A 436 -10.21 36.08 -65.24
N VAL A 437 -10.66 35.36 -66.27
CA VAL A 437 -10.94 33.92 -66.39
C VAL A 437 -9.66 33.10 -66.65
N TYR A 438 -9.68 31.82 -66.25
CA TYR A 438 -9.03 30.59 -66.77
C TYR A 438 -8.67 29.68 -65.56
N ALA A 439 -9.42 28.62 -65.25
CA ALA A 439 -9.26 27.24 -65.76
C ALA A 439 -7.82 26.70 -65.63
N ASP A 440 -7.56 25.79 -64.68
CA ASP A 440 -7.29 24.36 -64.94
C ASP A 440 -6.68 23.61 -63.73
N ASN A 441 -7.08 22.33 -63.61
CA ASN A 441 -6.35 21.15 -63.12
C ASN A 441 -6.01 21.01 -61.62
N MET A 442 -6.63 20.03 -60.92
CA MET A 442 -6.13 18.65 -60.73
C MET A 442 -4.82 18.57 -59.92
N LEU A 443 -4.93 18.38 -58.60
CA LEU A 443 -4.63 17.14 -57.87
C LEU A 443 -4.89 17.33 -56.37
#